data_AF-A2GKQ2-F1
#
_entry.id   AF-A2GKQ2-F1
#
_cell.length_a   1.000
_cell.length_b   1.000
_cell.length_c   1.000
_cell.angle_alpha   90.00
_cell.angle_beta   90.00
_cell.angle_gamma   90.00
#
_symmetry.space_group_name_H-M   'P 1'
#
loop_
_entity.id
_entity.type
_entity.pdbx_description
1 polymer ?
#
loop_
_entity_poly.entity_id
_entity_poly.type
_entity_poly.pdbx_seq_one_letter_code
_entity_poly.pdbx_strand_id
1 'polypeptide(L)'
;MIDAVPTYYKDIEVGTKHQYLRYKKPGDKYGKYYVKCNELVKRPDGTICRCAMEEMREDHFKKWIQNKRHICTPGEVASQQTIDQYYQNVS
;
A
#
# COMPACT_ATOMS: atom_id res chain seq x y z
N MET A 1 -4.03 -9.80 -13.64
CA MET A 1 -3.23 -9.42 -12.46
C MET A 1 -2.97 -7.93 -12.53
N ILE A 2 -3.01 -7.22 -11.40
CA ILE A 2 -2.64 -5.80 -11.35
C ILE A 2 -1.12 -5.77 -11.14
N ASP A 3 -0.38 -5.21 -12.09
CA ASP A 3 1.07 -5.02 -11.96
C ASP A 3 1.34 -3.90 -10.95
N ALA A 4 1.35 -4.28 -9.67
CA ALA A 4 1.67 -3.41 -8.56
C ALA A 4 3.17 -3.48 -8.25
N VAL A 5 3.82 -2.33 -8.35
CA VAL A 5 5.26 -2.20 -8.10
C VAL A 5 5.46 -1.53 -6.74
N PRO A 6 6.22 -2.14 -5.83
CA PRO A 6 6.63 -1.49 -4.59
C PRO A 6 7.42 -0.21 -4.88
N THR A 7 7.06 0.89 -4.21
CA THR A 7 7.67 2.20 -4.40
C THR A 7 7.85 2.92 -3.06
N TYR A 8 8.83 3.80 -3.00
CA TYR A 8 9.14 4.60 -1.81
C TYR A 8 9.26 6.06 -2.23
N TYR A 9 8.67 6.96 -1.44
CA TYR A 9 8.70 8.39 -1.69
C TYR A 9 9.71 9.09 -0.77
N LYS A 10 10.94 8.56 -0.73
CA LYS A 10 11.96 8.93 0.27
C LYS A 10 12.29 10.41 0.28
N ASP A 11 12.25 11.09 -0.85
CA ASP A 11 12.67 12.49 -0.96
C ASP A 11 11.58 13.48 -0.57
N ILE A 12 10.32 13.04 -0.53
CA ILE A 12 9.15 13.91 -0.27
C ILE A 12 8.37 13.55 0.99
N GLU A 13 8.54 12.33 1.49
CA GLU A 13 7.91 11.88 2.72
C GLU A 13 8.69 12.34 3.95
N VAL A 14 8.04 13.08 4.84
CA VAL A 14 8.67 13.59 6.07
C VAL A 14 8.47 12.60 7.22
N GLY A 15 9.57 12.19 7.87
CA GLY A 15 9.56 11.27 9.01
C GLY A 15 9.73 9.81 8.61
N THR A 16 8.84 8.93 9.11
CA THR A 16 8.86 7.49 8.80
C THR A 16 8.69 7.28 7.31
N LYS A 17 9.60 6.51 6.70
CA LYS A 17 9.53 6.14 5.29
C LYS A 17 8.66 4.90 5.16
N HIS A 18 7.53 5.01 4.49
CA HIS A 18 6.64 3.88 4.27
C HIS A 18 6.86 3.27 2.88
N GLN A 19 6.59 1.97 2.77
CA GLN A 19 6.48 1.28 1.50
C GLN A 19 5.07 1.49 0.94
N TYR A 20 5.00 1.85 -0.34
CA TYR A 20 3.75 2.00 -1.08
C TYR A 20 3.71 1.03 -2.25
N LEU A 21 2.51 0.66 -2.70
CA LEU A 21 2.28 -0.03 -3.96
C LEU A 21 1.81 0.99 -4.99
N ARG A 22 2.49 1.02 -6.14
CA ARG A 22 2.12 1.82 -7.30
C ARG A 22 1.62 0.91 -8.41
N TYR A 23 0.41 1.15 -8.91
CA TYR A 23 -0.20 0.34 -9.95
C TYR A 23 -1.08 1.15 -10.90
N LYS A 24 -1.39 0.58 -12.06
CA LYS A 24 -2.44 1.07 -12.94
C LYS A 24 -3.71 0.27 -12.71
N LYS A 25 -4.85 0.93 -12.62
CA LYS A 25 -6.13 0.23 -12.50
C LYS A 25 -6.50 -0.43 -13.83
N PRO A 26 -6.94 -1.69 -13.83
CA PRO A 26 -7.45 -2.33 -15.05
C PRO A 26 -8.70 -1.56 -15.52
N GLY A 27 -8.72 -1.15 -16.78
CA GLY A 27 -9.81 -0.38 -17.36
C GLY A 27 -9.70 1.14 -17.22
N ASP A 28 -8.67 1.68 -16.55
CA ASP A 28 -8.43 3.14 -16.58
C ASP A 28 -7.90 3.55 -17.96
N LYS A 29 -8.78 4.12 -18.79
CA LYS A 29 -8.49 4.61 -20.14
C LYS A 29 -7.39 5.67 -20.18
N TYR A 30 -7.15 6.36 -19.07
CA TYR A 30 -6.19 7.46 -18.99
C TYR A 30 -4.80 6.99 -18.54
N GLY A 31 -4.62 5.70 -18.25
CA GLY A 31 -3.31 5.11 -17.90
C GLY A 31 -2.68 5.70 -16.63
N LYS A 32 -3.48 6.26 -15.73
CA LYS A 32 -2.99 6.95 -14.54
C LYS A 32 -2.52 5.95 -13.49
N TYR A 33 -1.49 6.37 -12.74
CA TYR A 33 -0.97 5.59 -11.63
C TYR A 33 -1.71 5.92 -10.34
N TYR A 34 -1.97 4.88 -9.56
CA TYR A 34 -2.51 4.95 -8.21
C TYR A 34 -1.49 4.40 -7.23
N VAL A 35 -1.62 4.86 -6.00
CA VAL A 35 -0.73 4.55 -4.89
C VAL A 35 -1.58 4.14 -3.69
N LYS A 36 -1.16 3.08 -3.02
CA LYS A 36 -1.72 2.64 -1.74
C LYS A 36 -0.58 2.28 -0.79
N CYS A 37 -0.72 2.56 0.50
CA CYS A 37 0.26 2.13 1.50
C CYS A 37 0.31 0.59 1.58
N ASN A 38 1.52 0.04 1.64
CA ASN A 38 1.78 -1.40 1.71
C ASN A 38 2.16 -1.88 3.12
N GLU A 39 2.09 -1.00 4.11
CA GLU A 39 2.54 -1.31 5.46
C GLU A 39 1.58 -2.23 6.20
N LEU A 40 2.16 -3.09 7.05
CA LEU A 40 1.43 -3.94 7.97
C LEU A 40 1.36 -3.27 9.34
N VAL A 41 0.15 -3.11 9.85
CA VAL A 41 -0.15 -2.48 11.13
C VAL A 41 -0.67 -3.54 12.09
N LYS A 42 -0.06 -3.64 13.26
CA LYS A 42 -0.51 -4.55 14.31
C LYS A 42 -1.55 -3.87 15.20
N ARG A 43 -2.69 -4.53 15.39
CA ARG A 43 -3.72 -4.11 16.36
C ARG A 43 -3.30 -4.49 17.79
N PRO A 44 -3.88 -3.84 18.82
CA PRO A 44 -3.59 -4.19 20.22
C PRO A 44 -3.90 -5.65 20.58
N ASP A 45 -4.88 -6.26 19.91
CA ASP A 45 -5.28 -7.67 20.06
C ASP A 45 -4.30 -8.66 19.40
N GLY A 46 -3.23 -8.17 18.76
CA GLY A 46 -2.24 -8.99 18.07
C GLY A 46 -2.51 -9.22 16.58
N THR A 47 -3.68 -8.82 16.06
CA THR A 47 -4.06 -9.02 14.66
C THR A 47 -3.20 -8.16 13.73
N ILE A 48 -2.69 -8.76 12.64
CA ILE A 48 -1.95 -8.03 11.61
C ILE A 48 -2.93 -7.56 10.54
N CYS A 49 -2.94 -6.26 10.27
CA CYS A 49 -3.78 -5.63 9.26
C CYS A 49 -2.92 -4.96 8.20
N ARG A 50 -3.44 -4.85 6.97
CA ARG A 50 -2.92 -3.90 5.99
C ARG A 50 -3.32 -2.48 6.41
N CYS A 51 -2.50 -1.51 6.05
CA CYS A 51 -2.83 -0.10 6.27
C CYS A 51 -4.20 0.26 5.65
N ALA A 52 -5.03 1.00 6.39
CA ALA A 52 -6.35 1.46 5.96
C ALA A 52 -6.32 2.61 4.94
N MET A 53 -5.13 2.99 4.46
CA MET A 53 -5.00 4.06 3.47
C MET A 53 -5.82 3.72 2.21
N GLU A 54 -6.75 4.60 1.86
CA GLU A 54 -7.45 4.51 0.59
C GLU A 54 -6.49 4.71 -0.58
N GLU A 55 -6.77 4.03 -1.68
CA GLU A 55 -6.00 4.23 -2.90
C GLU A 55 -6.16 5.67 -3.41
N MET A 56 -5.04 6.32 -3.69
CA MET A 56 -5.02 7.69 -4.16
C MET A 56 -4.24 7.77 -5.47
N ARG A 57 -4.63 8.69 -6.35
CA ARG A 57 -3.87 8.95 -7.59
C ARG A 57 -2.47 9.45 -7.24
N GLU A 58 -1.44 8.97 -7.94
CA GLU A 58 -0.04 9.21 -7.58
C GLU A 58 0.32 10.71 -7.51
N ASP A 59 -0.16 11.51 -8.46
CA ASP A 59 0.07 12.95 -8.52
C ASP A 59 -0.55 13.70 -7.33
N HIS A 60 -1.77 13.31 -6.94
CA HIS A 60 -2.44 13.82 -5.75
C HIS A 60 -1.70 13.40 -4.48
N PHE A 61 -1.28 12.14 -4.44
CA PHE A 61 -0.54 11.60 -3.31
C PHE A 61 0.79 12.31 -3.09
N LYS A 62 1.57 12.55 -4.14
CA LYS A 62 2.83 13.31 -4.08
C LYS A 62 2.63 14.71 -3.51
N LYS A 63 1.59 15.43 -3.97
CA LYS A 63 1.25 16.76 -3.43
C LYS A 63 0.79 16.69 -1.96
N TRP A 64 0.06 15.65 -1.60
CA TRP A 64 -0.44 15.46 -0.24
C TRP A 64 0.71 15.16 0.74
N ILE A 65 1.61 14.22 0.40
CA ILE A 65 2.67 13.76 1.31
C ILE A 65 3.79 14.79 1.51
N GLN A 66 3.96 15.72 0.57
CA GLN A 66 4.84 16.88 0.75
C GLN A 66 4.41 17.80 1.89
N ASN A 67 3.09 17.89 2.15
CA ASN A 67 2.51 18.82 3.12
C ASN A 67 1.98 18.10 4.37
N LYS A 68 1.82 16.78 4.32
CA LYS A 68 1.18 15.96 5.36
C LYS A 68 1.97 14.68 5.57
N ARG A 69 1.92 14.18 6.80
CA ARG A 69 2.55 12.91 7.15
C ARG A 69 1.53 11.77 7.08
N HIS A 70 1.91 10.67 6.44
CA HIS A 70 1.13 9.44 6.50
C HIS A 70 1.25 8.81 7.89
N ILE A 71 0.12 8.44 8.48
CA ILE A 71 0.05 7.69 9.73
C ILE A 71 -0.70 6.41 9.40
N CYS A 72 -0.02 5.26 9.52
CA CYS A 72 -0.65 3.99 9.23
C CYS A 72 -1.69 3.65 10.30
N THR A 73 -2.92 3.42 9.86
CA THR A 73 -4.01 2.93 10.70
C THR A 73 -4.37 1.49 10.33
N PRO A 74 -4.79 0.65 11.29
CA PRO A 74 -5.18 -0.73 10.98
C PRO A 74 -6.44 -0.75 10.10
N GLY A 75 -6.33 -1.32 8.89
CA GLY A 75 -7.44 -1.50 7.97
C GLY A 75 -7.93 -2.95 7.94
N GLU A 76 -7.99 -3.50 6.74
CA GLU A 76 -8.35 -4.89 6.48
C GLU A 76 -7.34 -5.84 7.12
N VAL A 77 -7.82 -6.96 7.69
CA VAL A 77 -6.94 -8.01 8.22
C VAL A 77 -6.07 -8.53 7.08
N ALA A 78 -4.76 -8.55 7.29
CA ALA A 78 -3.85 -9.18 6.35
C ALA A 78 -4.12 -10.68 6.44
N SER A 79 -4.80 -11.24 5.44
CA SER A 79 -5.12 -12.67 5.43
C SER A 79 -3.84 -13.46 5.62
N GLN A 80 -3.76 -14.22 6.71
CA GLN A 80 -2.70 -15.20 6.92
C GLN A 80 -2.77 -16.17 5.74
N GLN A 81 -1.70 -16.30 4.97
CA GLN A 81 -1.66 -17.33 3.93
C GLN A 81 -1.76 -18.68 4.64
N THR A 82 -2.69 -19.53 4.22
CA THR A 82 -2.65 -20.93 4.64
C THR A 82 -1.39 -21.57 4.05
N ILE A 83 -0.91 -22.64 4.68
CA ILE A 83 0.26 -23.40 4.19
C ILE A 83 0.07 -23.79 2.71
N ASP A 84 -1.16 -24.15 2.32
CA ASP A 84 -1.50 -24.50 0.93
C ASP A 84 -1.33 -23.33 -0.04
N GLN A 85 -1.70 -22.10 0.37
CA GLN A 85 -1.51 -20.90 -0.45
C GLN A 85 -0.03 -20.52 -0.58
N TYR A 86 0.79 -20.83 0.43
CA TYR A 86 2.23 -20.63 0.35
C TYR A 86 2.84 -21.57 -0.71
N TYR A 87 2.54 -22.86 -0.67
CA TYR A 87 3.08 -23.83 -1.62
C TYR A 87 2.71 -23.54 -3.09
N GLN A 88 1.52 -22.99 -3.34
CA GLN A 88 1.12 -22.60 -4.70
C GLN A 88 1.86 -21.37 -5.26
N ASN A 89 2.38 -20.48 -4.41
CA ASN A 89 3.09 -19.27 -4.84
C ASN A 89 4.60 -19.47 -5.05
N VAL A 90 5.15 -20.63 -4.66
CA VAL A 90 6.58 -20.98 -4.77
C VAL A 90 6.82 -21.92 -5.97
N SER A 91 5.77 -22.21 -6.75
CA SER A 91 5.78 -23.10 -7.92
C SER A 91 6.07 -22.35 -9.23
#